data_AF-A0AAE0DZF9-F1
#
_entry.id   AF-A0AAE0DZF9-F1
#
_cell.length_a   1.000
_cell.length_b   1.000
_cell.length_c   1.000
_cell.angle_alpha   90.00
_cell.angle_beta   90.00
_cell.angle_gamma   90.00
#
_symmetry.space_group_name_H-M   'P 1'
#
loop_
_entity.id
_entity.type
_entity.pdbx_description
1 polymer ?
#
loop_
_entity_poly.entity_id
_entity_poly.type
_entity_poly.pdbx_seq_one_letter_code
_entity_poly.pdbx_strand_id
1 'polypeptide(L)'
;MIINSSSPHNRIKEAQQIQPITDRTMPSSPKFFHARPFSSQSSRKSTVLIFSCLVIGLSGFLFGLSVSRGHSRCVNTAQPRSVRVVWDTSGNSNNLVADADKYPISANHDKKKRHKVMGFVGIQTGFGSIGRRRSLRSTWMPSDRQGLQRLEESTGLAFRFIIGRTSDRSKMTELKREVAEYDDFLLLDIEEEYSKLPYKTLAFFKAAYALYDSEFYVKADDDIYLRPDRLSLLLAKDRPHSQTYLGCMKKGPVFTDPKLKWFEPLSFLLGKEYFLHAYGPLYALSSDVVASLVALRNNSFRMFSNEDVTIGAWMLAMNVNHEDNRALCEPECKPTSIAVWDIPRCSGLCNPEKRLLELHQMESCSKSPTMESDD
;
A
#
# COMPACT_ATOMS: atom_id res chain seq x y z
N MET A 1 64.10 -8.22 -10.03
CA MET A 1 63.85 -8.93 -11.32
C MET A 1 62.70 -8.19 -11.99
N ILE A 2 62.91 -7.34 -13.01
CA ILE A 2 63.19 -7.69 -14.43
C ILE A 2 62.00 -8.53 -14.97
N ILE A 3 61.20 -8.19 -16.00
CA ILE A 3 61.22 -7.17 -17.07
C ILE A 3 59.79 -7.02 -17.65
N ASN A 4 59.57 -5.87 -18.28
CA ASN A 4 58.45 -5.41 -19.11
C ASN A 4 58.24 -6.16 -20.45
N SER A 5 57.20 -5.73 -21.19
CA SER A 5 56.91 -5.91 -22.63
C SER A 5 55.88 -7.01 -22.94
N SER A 6 54.93 -6.83 -23.86
CA SER A 6 54.93 -6.04 -25.09
C SER A 6 53.50 -5.74 -25.58
N SER A 7 53.37 -4.66 -26.35
CA SER A 7 52.15 -4.14 -26.98
C SER A 7 52.11 -4.53 -28.48
N PRO A 8 51.31 -3.93 -29.39
CA PRO A 8 50.28 -4.59 -30.20
C PRO A 8 50.63 -4.61 -31.71
N HIS A 9 49.81 -5.22 -32.59
CA HIS A 9 49.77 -4.80 -34.00
C HIS A 9 48.53 -5.22 -34.81
N ASN A 10 47.99 -4.19 -35.48
CA ASN A 10 47.05 -4.10 -36.60
C ASN A 10 47.19 -5.14 -37.75
N ARG A 11 46.06 -5.42 -38.42
CA ARG A 11 45.92 -5.50 -39.90
C ARG A 11 44.52 -4.98 -40.31
N ILE A 12 44.42 -3.82 -40.97
CA ILE A 12 44.35 -3.56 -42.44
C ILE A 12 42.99 -4.00 -43.05
N LYS A 13 42.06 -3.05 -43.24
CA LYS A 13 41.63 -2.34 -44.48
C LYS A 13 40.89 -3.22 -45.51
N GLU A 14 39.66 -2.84 -45.83
CA GLU A 14 39.28 -2.44 -47.20
C GLU A 14 37.97 -1.64 -47.24
N ALA A 15 37.91 -0.70 -48.18
CA ALA A 15 36.85 0.28 -48.37
C ALA A 15 36.06 -0.07 -49.64
N GLN A 16 34.76 0.22 -49.67
CA GLN A 16 34.04 0.44 -50.91
C GLN A 16 32.91 1.45 -50.71
N GLN A 17 32.99 2.51 -51.50
CA GLN A 17 32.05 3.62 -51.65
C GLN A 17 31.51 3.53 -53.08
N ILE A 18 30.20 3.67 -53.30
CA ILE A 18 29.56 4.19 -54.52
C ILE A 18 28.12 4.63 -54.17
N GLN A 19 27.67 5.64 -54.90
CA GLN A 19 26.72 6.72 -54.64
C GLN A 19 25.23 6.45 -54.98
N PRO A 20 24.32 7.41 -54.71
CA PRO A 20 22.86 7.22 -54.70
C PRO A 20 22.18 7.54 -56.05
N ILE A 21 20.95 7.02 -56.23
CA ILE A 21 20.11 7.29 -57.41
C ILE A 21 18.97 8.24 -57.03
N THR A 22 18.86 9.30 -57.82
CA THR A 22 17.88 10.39 -57.81
C THR A 22 16.59 10.05 -58.56
N ASP A 23 15.46 10.42 -57.95
CA ASP A 23 14.31 11.19 -58.46
C ASP A 23 13.99 11.21 -59.98
N ARG A 24 12.71 10.92 -60.36
CA ARG A 24 11.87 11.74 -61.28
C ARG A 24 10.52 11.10 -61.71
N THR A 25 9.46 11.85 -61.39
CA THR A 25 8.30 12.27 -62.23
C THR A 25 7.27 11.28 -62.80
N MET A 26 5.99 11.63 -62.54
CA MET A 26 4.75 11.16 -63.20
C MET A 26 4.65 11.52 -64.69
N PRO A 27 3.73 10.86 -65.42
CA PRO A 27 2.90 11.53 -66.41
C PRO A 27 1.40 11.29 -66.24
N SER A 28 0.64 12.34 -66.57
CA SER A 28 -0.80 12.47 -66.71
C SER A 28 -1.38 11.82 -67.98
N SER A 29 -2.63 11.34 -67.95
CA SER A 29 -3.70 11.66 -68.93
C SER A 29 -5.01 10.87 -68.73
N PRO A 30 -6.17 11.37 -69.23
CA PRO A 30 -7.50 11.12 -68.66
C PRO A 30 -8.29 10.06 -69.43
N LYS A 31 -9.25 9.40 -68.75
CA LYS A 31 -10.27 8.57 -69.41
C LYS A 31 -11.65 9.21 -69.28
N PHE A 32 -12.14 9.68 -70.43
CA PHE A 32 -13.52 10.05 -70.68
C PHE A 32 -14.44 8.84 -70.53
N PHE A 33 -15.55 9.00 -69.82
CA PHE A 33 -16.67 8.06 -69.88
C PHE A 33 -17.85 8.74 -70.58
N HIS A 34 -18.23 8.19 -71.73
CA HIS A 34 -19.44 8.54 -72.45
C HIS A 34 -20.68 8.03 -71.71
N ALA A 35 -21.67 8.89 -71.56
CA ALA A 35 -23.03 8.53 -71.14
C ALA A 35 -23.91 8.28 -72.37
N ARG A 36 -24.72 7.21 -72.35
CA ARG A 36 -25.99 7.01 -73.09
C ARG A 36 -26.58 5.62 -72.75
N PRO A 37 -27.90 5.40 -72.89
CA PRO A 37 -29.00 6.13 -72.28
C PRO A 37 -29.96 5.19 -71.50
N PHE A 38 -30.89 5.83 -70.80
CA PHE A 38 -32.07 5.26 -70.16
C PHE A 38 -32.79 4.19 -70.99
N SER A 39 -33.09 3.05 -70.37
CA SER A 39 -34.27 2.26 -70.69
C SER A 39 -35.23 2.34 -69.50
N SER A 40 -36.47 2.72 -69.81
CA SER A 40 -37.58 2.81 -68.89
C SER A 40 -38.13 1.41 -68.61
N GLN A 41 -38.10 0.99 -67.35
CA GLN A 41 -38.97 -0.10 -66.91
C GLN A 41 -39.69 0.30 -65.62
N SER A 42 -40.95 0.64 -65.82
CA SER A 42 -41.99 0.73 -64.81
C SER A 42 -42.08 -0.58 -64.03
N SER A 43 -41.85 -0.52 -62.72
CA SER A 43 -42.28 -1.55 -61.78
C SER A 43 -42.86 -0.88 -60.55
N ARG A 44 -44.19 -0.79 -60.52
CA ARG A 44 -44.98 -0.62 -59.30
C ARG A 44 -44.63 -1.72 -58.29
N LYS A 45 -44.77 -1.39 -57.00
CA LYS A 45 -44.51 -2.19 -55.76
C LYS A 45 -43.12 -1.86 -55.20
N SER A 46 -42.95 -1.37 -53.98
CA SER A 46 -43.63 -1.77 -52.75
C SER A 46 -43.56 -0.67 -51.69
N THR A 47 -44.65 0.07 -51.51
CA THR A 47 -44.83 1.01 -50.37
C THR A 47 -44.83 0.26 -49.03
N VAL A 48 -45.05 -1.06 -49.05
CA VAL A 48 -45.10 -1.93 -47.87
C VAL A 48 -43.72 -2.12 -47.23
N LEU A 49 -42.64 -2.16 -48.03
CA LEU A 49 -41.27 -2.31 -47.52
C LEU A 49 -40.73 -1.06 -46.82
N ILE A 50 -41.21 0.12 -47.21
CA ILE A 50 -40.81 1.40 -46.59
C ILE A 50 -41.50 1.56 -45.23
N PHE A 51 -42.78 1.17 -45.12
CA PHE A 51 -43.49 1.20 -43.84
C PHE A 51 -42.96 0.17 -42.83
N SER A 52 -42.52 -1.02 -43.27
CA SER A 52 -41.93 -2.01 -42.34
C SER A 52 -40.61 -1.53 -41.72
N CYS A 53 -39.75 -0.84 -42.49
CA CYS A 53 -38.49 -0.30 -41.97
C CYS A 53 -38.69 0.87 -41.01
N LEU A 54 -39.71 1.71 -41.22
CA LEU A 54 -40.06 2.81 -40.31
C LEU A 54 -40.60 2.30 -38.97
N VAL A 55 -41.39 1.23 -38.95
CA VAL A 55 -41.92 0.65 -37.70
C VAL A 55 -40.82 -0.06 -36.89
N ILE A 56 -39.86 -0.72 -37.56
CA ILE A 56 -38.69 -1.32 -36.88
C ILE A 56 -37.76 -0.22 -36.35
N GLY A 57 -37.56 0.87 -37.10
CA GLY A 57 -36.77 2.02 -36.65
C GLY A 57 -37.39 2.76 -35.45
N LEU A 58 -38.72 2.97 -35.46
CA LEU A 58 -39.45 3.62 -34.36
C LEU A 58 -39.52 2.75 -33.10
N SER A 59 -39.69 1.44 -33.25
CA SER A 59 -39.65 0.51 -32.11
C SER A 59 -38.24 0.40 -31.51
N GLY A 60 -37.19 0.39 -32.33
CA GLY A 60 -35.80 0.45 -31.85
C GLY A 60 -35.45 1.77 -31.15
N PHE A 61 -35.95 2.90 -31.63
CA PHE A 61 -35.74 4.21 -31.02
C PHE A 61 -36.51 4.38 -29.69
N LEU A 62 -37.75 3.88 -29.62
CA LEU A 62 -38.51 3.85 -28.37
C LEU A 62 -37.91 2.87 -27.36
N PHE A 63 -37.40 1.71 -27.80
CA PHE A 63 -36.68 0.78 -26.92
C PHE A 63 -35.38 1.40 -26.39
N GLY A 64 -34.63 2.11 -27.24
CA GLY A 64 -33.43 2.88 -26.85
C GLY A 64 -33.72 4.02 -25.87
N LEU A 65 -34.87 4.70 -25.99
CA LEU A 65 -35.31 5.72 -25.04
C LEU A 65 -35.82 5.13 -23.71
N SER A 66 -36.43 3.94 -23.73
CA SER A 66 -36.80 3.22 -22.50
C SER A 66 -35.59 2.61 -21.78
N VAL A 67 -34.53 2.22 -22.50
CA VAL A 67 -33.25 1.80 -21.91
C VAL A 67 -32.48 3.01 -21.35
N SER A 68 -32.58 4.19 -21.98
CA SER A 68 -31.94 5.42 -21.49
C SER A 68 -32.64 6.04 -20.27
N ARG A 69 -33.93 5.75 -20.05
CA ARG A 69 -34.68 6.15 -18.84
C ARG A 69 -34.58 5.15 -17.69
N GLY A 70 -34.03 3.97 -17.93
CA GLY A 70 -33.46 3.11 -16.91
C GLY A 70 -32.08 3.61 -16.50
N HIS A 71 -31.98 4.84 -15.98
CA HIS A 71 -30.90 5.14 -15.04
C HIS A 71 -31.18 4.26 -13.82
N SER A 72 -30.75 3.00 -13.90
CA SER A 72 -30.42 2.22 -12.73
C SER A 72 -29.55 3.14 -11.89
N ARG A 73 -30.13 3.68 -10.81
CA ARG A 73 -29.35 4.14 -9.67
C ARG A 73 -28.49 2.93 -9.33
N CYS A 74 -27.25 2.90 -9.82
CA CYS A 74 -26.20 2.14 -9.22
C CYS A 74 -26.04 2.75 -7.83
N VAL A 75 -26.87 2.28 -6.90
CA VAL A 75 -26.55 2.36 -5.50
C VAL A 75 -25.21 1.64 -5.42
N ASN A 76 -24.13 2.39 -5.21
CA ASN A 76 -22.82 1.83 -4.89
C ASN A 76 -22.99 1.02 -3.61
N THR A 77 -23.40 -0.24 -3.73
CA THR A 77 -23.40 -1.26 -2.68
C THR A 77 -21.98 -1.78 -2.45
N ALA A 78 -20.99 -0.90 -2.61
CA ALA A 78 -19.61 -1.22 -2.34
C ALA A 78 -19.46 -1.30 -0.82
N GLN A 79 -19.22 -2.50 -0.31
CA GLN A 79 -19.09 -2.81 1.12
C GLN A 79 -18.15 -1.81 1.82
N PRO A 80 -18.47 -1.37 3.06
CA PRO A 80 -17.58 -0.50 3.82
C PRO A 80 -16.17 -1.10 3.93
N ARG A 81 -15.17 -0.26 3.69
CA ARG A 81 -13.74 -0.61 3.81
C ARG A 81 -13.24 -0.43 5.24
N SER A 82 -13.87 0.47 6.00
CA SER A 82 -13.60 0.65 7.41
C SER A 82 -14.22 -0.44 8.25
N VAL A 83 -13.42 -1.04 9.12
CA VAL A 83 -13.85 -2.14 9.99
C VAL A 83 -13.46 -1.84 11.43
N ARG A 84 -14.41 -2.04 12.34
CA ARG A 84 -14.15 -2.03 13.77
C ARG A 84 -13.99 -3.47 14.27
N VAL A 85 -12.88 -3.75 14.93
CA VAL A 85 -12.61 -5.03 15.58
C VAL A 85 -12.83 -4.86 17.08
N VAL A 86 -13.81 -5.59 17.61
CA VAL A 86 -14.11 -5.68 19.04
C VAL A 86 -13.62 -7.04 19.53
N TRP A 87 -12.80 -7.03 20.57
CA TRP A 87 -12.42 -8.25 21.29
C TRP A 87 -13.46 -8.44 22.39
N ASP A 88 -14.10 -9.61 22.47
CA ASP A 88 -15.21 -9.83 23.41
C ASP A 88 -14.68 -9.82 24.86
N THR A 89 -14.91 -8.72 25.59
CA THR A 89 -14.62 -8.59 27.04
C THR A 89 -15.89 -8.83 27.84
N SER A 90 -16.25 -10.09 28.07
CA SER A 90 -17.26 -10.47 29.05
C SER A 90 -16.57 -11.01 30.31
N GLY A 91 -16.14 -10.08 31.19
CA GLY A 91 -15.51 -10.40 32.48
C GLY A 91 -15.02 -9.17 33.26
N ASN A 92 -15.83 -8.73 34.22
CA ASN A 92 -15.56 -7.83 35.35
C ASN A 92 -14.33 -6.88 35.31
N SER A 93 -14.62 -5.57 35.22
CA SER A 93 -13.69 -4.46 35.44
C SER A 93 -13.05 -4.54 36.84
N ASN A 94 -11.85 -5.13 36.93
CA ASN A 94 -10.79 -4.83 37.91
C ASN A 94 -9.52 -5.70 37.76
N ASN A 95 -9.33 -6.44 36.66
CA ASN A 95 -8.06 -7.11 36.35
C ASN A 95 -7.82 -7.12 34.83
N LEU A 96 -7.06 -6.16 34.30
CA LEU A 96 -6.78 -5.99 32.86
C LEU A 96 -5.88 -7.09 32.25
N VAL A 97 -5.65 -8.22 32.91
CA VAL A 97 -4.69 -9.26 32.48
C VAL A 97 -5.23 -10.70 32.59
N ALA A 98 -6.49 -10.90 32.98
CA ALA A 98 -6.98 -12.23 33.33
C ALA A 98 -8.36 -12.56 32.74
N ASP A 99 -8.60 -12.38 31.44
CA ASP A 99 -9.75 -13.06 30.81
C ASP A 99 -9.74 -13.16 29.27
N ALA A 100 -8.59 -13.04 28.62
CA ALA A 100 -8.49 -13.28 27.16
C ALA A 100 -8.42 -14.77 26.80
N ASP A 101 -8.67 -15.67 27.77
CA ASP A 101 -8.58 -17.13 27.64
C ASP A 101 -9.96 -17.83 27.67
N LYS A 102 -11.08 -17.10 27.78
CA LYS A 102 -12.42 -17.72 27.86
C LYS A 102 -13.21 -17.74 26.55
N TYR A 103 -12.76 -17.04 25.50
CA TYR A 103 -13.47 -16.99 24.23
C TYR A 103 -12.51 -17.27 23.07
N PRO A 104 -12.54 -18.49 22.48
CA PRO A 104 -12.10 -18.63 21.11
C PRO A 104 -12.90 -17.61 20.29
N ILE A 105 -12.23 -16.89 19.38
CA ILE A 105 -12.87 -16.08 18.33
C ILE A 105 -14.14 -16.81 17.93
N SER A 106 -15.32 -16.24 18.21
CA SER A 106 -16.61 -16.88 17.99
C SER A 106 -16.60 -17.49 16.60
N ALA A 107 -16.43 -18.81 16.57
CA ALA A 107 -16.40 -19.62 15.38
C ALA A 107 -17.84 -19.82 14.94
N ASN A 108 -18.53 -18.72 14.63
CA ASN A 108 -19.67 -18.79 13.75
C ASN A 108 -19.12 -18.90 12.34
N HIS A 109 -18.74 -20.14 12.03
CA HIS A 109 -17.99 -20.58 10.87
C HIS A 109 -18.87 -20.58 9.61
N ASP A 110 -19.54 -19.46 9.31
CA ASP A 110 -19.59 -19.06 7.92
C ASP A 110 -18.15 -18.68 7.59
N LYS A 111 -17.47 -19.50 6.79
CA LYS A 111 -16.11 -19.24 6.29
C LYS A 111 -16.15 -17.95 5.45
N LYS A 112 -16.22 -16.78 6.11
CA LYS A 112 -15.96 -15.50 5.47
C LYS A 112 -14.52 -15.56 5.00
N LYS A 113 -14.36 -15.76 3.69
CA LYS A 113 -13.07 -15.79 3.03
C LYS A 113 -12.38 -14.45 3.34
N ARG A 114 -11.20 -14.53 3.96
CA ARG A 114 -10.32 -13.37 4.21
C ARG A 114 -10.04 -12.66 2.87
N HIS A 115 -9.96 -11.33 2.90
CA HIS A 115 -9.73 -10.55 1.69
C HIS A 115 -8.28 -10.74 1.22
N LYS A 116 -8.09 -11.26 0.00
CA LYS A 116 -6.76 -11.61 -0.50
C LYS A 116 -6.07 -10.39 -1.11
N VAL A 117 -4.85 -10.10 -0.65
CA VAL A 117 -3.96 -9.03 -1.13
C VAL A 117 -2.51 -9.51 -1.07
N MET A 118 -1.58 -8.82 -1.75
CA MET A 118 -0.14 -9.13 -1.62
C MET A 118 0.40 -8.65 -0.27
N GLY A 119 0.02 -7.43 0.12
CA GLY A 119 0.44 -6.80 1.37
C GLY A 119 -0.71 -6.05 2.06
N PHE A 120 -0.72 -6.02 3.39
CA PHE A 120 -1.59 -5.14 4.17
C PHE A 120 -0.76 -4.11 4.93
N VAL A 121 -0.94 -2.82 4.62
CA VAL A 121 -0.24 -1.70 5.25
C VAL A 121 -1.15 -1.04 6.29
N GLY A 122 -0.78 -1.23 7.57
CA GLY A 122 -1.39 -0.57 8.70
C GLY A 122 -0.62 0.68 9.10
N ILE A 123 -1.21 1.85 8.87
CA ILE A 123 -0.64 3.16 9.21
C ILE A 123 -1.05 3.53 10.63
N GLN A 124 -0.13 3.41 11.57
CA GLN A 124 -0.36 3.68 12.99
C GLN A 124 -0.57 5.18 13.20
N THR A 125 -1.76 5.55 13.68
CA THR A 125 -2.15 6.95 13.90
C THR A 125 -2.89 7.14 15.21
N GLY A 126 -3.00 8.38 15.70
CA GLY A 126 -3.70 8.71 16.94
C GLY A 126 -4.63 9.92 16.80
N PHE A 127 -5.34 10.25 17.88
CA PHE A 127 -6.28 11.38 17.88
C PHE A 127 -5.59 12.74 17.68
N GLY A 128 -4.30 12.86 18.02
CA GLY A 128 -3.51 14.08 17.77
C GLY A 128 -3.01 14.23 16.33
N SER A 129 -3.24 13.25 15.46
CA SER A 129 -2.63 13.17 14.12
C SER A 129 -3.57 13.51 12.98
N ILE A 130 -4.64 14.28 13.22
CA ILE A 130 -5.62 14.64 12.17
C ILE A 130 -4.93 15.36 11.00
N GLY A 131 -4.03 16.30 11.29
CA GLY A 131 -3.29 17.02 10.26
C GLY A 131 -2.35 16.10 9.46
N ARG A 132 -1.69 15.13 10.11
CA ARG A 132 -0.86 14.12 9.44
C ARG A 132 -1.68 13.25 8.50
N ARG A 133 -2.83 12.72 8.96
CA ARG A 133 -3.74 11.94 8.11
C ARG A 133 -4.20 12.74 6.90
N ARG A 134 -4.51 14.04 7.06
CA ARG A 134 -4.84 14.93 5.95
C ARG A 134 -3.68 15.05 4.96
N SER A 135 -2.45 15.26 5.44
CA SER A 135 -1.27 15.35 4.55
C SER A 135 -0.98 14.03 3.83
N LEU A 136 -1.13 12.89 4.49
CA LEU A 136 -1.04 11.56 3.87
C LEU A 136 -2.09 11.40 2.75
N ARG A 137 -3.31 11.85 3.04
CA ARG A 137 -4.45 11.87 2.11
C ARG A 137 -4.23 12.72 0.86
N SER A 138 -3.48 13.80 1.01
CA SER A 138 -3.08 14.71 -0.06
C SER A 138 -1.79 14.29 -0.77
N THR A 139 -1.21 13.14 -0.43
CA THR A 139 0.07 12.68 -0.97
C THR A 139 0.00 11.22 -1.43
N TRP A 140 0.60 10.29 -0.70
CA TRP A 140 0.81 8.91 -1.15
C TRP A 140 -0.36 7.96 -0.88
N MET A 141 -1.40 8.39 -0.14
CA MET A 141 -2.61 7.59 0.13
C MET A 141 -3.86 8.40 -0.25
N PRO A 142 -4.40 8.32 -1.48
CA PRO A 142 -5.47 9.20 -1.91
C PRO A 142 -6.70 9.22 -0.99
N SER A 143 -7.27 10.41 -0.76
CA SER A 143 -8.45 10.62 0.09
C SER A 143 -9.74 10.04 -0.48
N ASP A 144 -9.87 10.01 -1.81
CA ASP A 144 -11.10 9.57 -2.46
C ASP A 144 -11.11 8.05 -2.64
N ARG A 145 -12.29 7.46 -2.48
CA ARG A 145 -12.47 6.00 -2.53
C ARG A 145 -11.94 5.37 -3.82
N GLN A 146 -12.08 6.05 -4.97
CA GLN A 146 -11.64 5.53 -6.27
C GLN A 146 -10.12 5.64 -6.43
N GLY A 147 -9.52 6.73 -5.96
CA GLY A 147 -8.07 6.92 -5.90
C GLY A 147 -7.40 5.88 -5.03
N LEU A 148 -7.94 5.65 -3.82
CA LEU A 148 -7.43 4.62 -2.92
C LEU A 148 -7.59 3.22 -3.55
N GLN A 149 -8.74 2.91 -4.15
CA GLN A 149 -8.94 1.64 -4.83
C GLN A 149 -7.93 1.42 -5.97
N ARG A 150 -7.70 2.44 -6.82
CA ARG A 150 -6.71 2.36 -7.90
C ARG A 150 -5.29 2.14 -7.37
N LEU A 151 -4.93 2.79 -6.26
CA LEU A 151 -3.65 2.57 -5.60
C LEU A 151 -3.51 1.12 -5.12
N GLU A 152 -4.55 0.59 -4.47
CA GLU A 152 -4.52 -0.78 -3.94
C GLU A 152 -4.46 -1.82 -5.06
N GLU A 153 -5.22 -1.62 -6.14
CA GLU A 153 -5.23 -2.50 -7.30
C GLU A 153 -3.90 -2.48 -8.05
N SER A 154 -3.27 -1.30 -8.22
CA SER A 154 -2.00 -1.17 -8.96
C SER A 154 -0.79 -1.69 -8.20
N THR A 155 -0.84 -1.66 -6.86
CA THR A 155 0.27 -2.10 -5.99
C THR A 155 0.05 -3.49 -5.40
N GLY A 156 -1.19 -4.01 -5.41
CA GLY A 156 -1.56 -5.21 -4.67
C GLY A 156 -1.55 -5.03 -3.15
N LEU A 157 -1.41 -3.80 -2.65
CA LEU A 157 -1.34 -3.48 -1.23
C LEU A 157 -2.66 -2.89 -0.74
N ALA A 158 -3.19 -3.31 0.41
CA ALA A 158 -4.30 -2.62 1.08
C ALA A 158 -3.77 -1.62 2.11
N PHE A 159 -4.40 -0.45 2.24
CA PHE A 159 -3.97 0.60 3.18
C PHE A 159 -5.06 0.99 4.16
N ARG A 160 -4.80 0.92 5.47
CA ARG A 160 -5.74 1.40 6.49
C ARG A 160 -5.05 2.21 7.57
N PHE A 161 -5.69 3.28 8.01
CA PHE A 161 -5.33 3.95 9.26
C PHE A 161 -5.71 3.09 10.45
N ILE A 162 -4.73 2.78 11.30
CA ILE A 162 -4.91 1.96 12.49
C ILE A 162 -5.03 2.88 13.70
N ILE A 163 -6.21 2.88 14.32
CA ILE A 163 -6.50 3.71 15.48
C ILE A 163 -7.28 2.93 16.53
N GLY A 164 -6.94 3.13 17.80
CA GLY A 164 -7.68 2.66 18.94
C GLY A 164 -8.89 3.55 19.25
N ARG A 165 -9.29 3.54 20.52
CA ARG A 165 -10.37 4.35 21.08
C ARG A 165 -9.86 5.30 22.15
N THR A 166 -10.71 6.24 22.52
CA THR A 166 -10.50 7.09 23.69
C THR A 166 -11.82 7.24 24.46
N SER A 167 -11.73 7.46 25.77
CA SER A 167 -12.88 7.87 26.60
C SER A 167 -13.43 9.27 26.29
N ASP A 168 -12.67 10.12 25.59
CA ASP A 168 -13.10 11.44 25.15
C ASP A 168 -14.18 11.37 24.04
N ARG A 169 -15.41 11.74 24.40
CA ARG A 169 -16.57 11.68 23.51
C ARG A 169 -16.49 12.63 22.32
N SER A 170 -15.82 13.79 22.46
CA SER A 170 -15.67 14.74 21.35
C SER A 170 -14.76 14.15 20.28
N LYS A 171 -13.59 13.65 20.71
CA LYS A 171 -12.63 12.97 19.83
C LYS A 171 -13.22 11.76 19.13
N MET A 172 -14.01 10.95 19.85
CA MET A 172 -14.72 9.81 19.24
C MET A 172 -15.80 10.26 18.24
N THR A 173 -16.44 11.41 18.44
CA THR A 173 -17.43 11.95 17.51
C THR A 173 -16.77 12.48 16.24
N GLU A 174 -15.64 13.17 16.37
CA GLU A 174 -14.83 13.63 15.25
C GLU A 174 -14.29 12.45 14.42
N LEU A 175 -13.76 11.41 15.08
CA LEU A 175 -13.31 10.20 14.41
C LEU A 175 -14.45 9.52 13.64
N LYS A 176 -15.66 9.42 14.21
CA LYS A 176 -16.81 8.84 13.49
C LYS A 176 -17.17 9.62 12.22
N ARG A 177 -17.05 10.95 12.25
CA ARG A 177 -17.26 11.79 11.06
C ARG A 177 -16.18 11.51 10.01
N GLU A 178 -14.92 11.45 10.43
CA GLU A 178 -13.80 11.15 9.53
C GLU A 178 -13.92 9.75 8.90
N VAL A 179 -14.30 8.74 9.68
CA VAL A 179 -14.56 7.38 9.18
C VAL A 179 -15.69 7.37 8.14
N ALA A 180 -16.77 8.11 8.39
CA ALA A 180 -17.90 8.21 7.47
C ALA A 180 -17.53 8.97 6.18
N GLU A 181 -16.57 9.89 6.24
CA GLU A 181 -16.11 10.68 5.10
C GLU A 181 -15.15 9.89 4.20
N TYR A 182 -14.16 9.19 4.78
CA TYR A 182 -13.06 8.60 4.01
C TYR A 182 -13.11 7.07 3.88
N ASP A 183 -13.80 6.37 4.79
CA ASP A 183 -13.93 4.92 4.79
C ASP A 183 -12.57 4.15 4.73
N ASP A 184 -11.51 4.67 5.36
CA ASP A 184 -10.13 4.17 5.26
C ASP A 184 -9.49 3.70 6.59
N PHE A 185 -10.28 3.34 7.60
CA PHE A 185 -9.81 2.98 8.94
C PHE A 185 -9.95 1.49 9.31
N LEU A 186 -9.01 0.98 10.09
CA LEU A 186 -9.20 -0.21 10.92
C LEU A 186 -9.21 0.25 12.39
N LEU A 187 -10.37 0.15 13.02
CA LEU A 187 -10.57 0.59 14.40
C LEU A 187 -10.37 -0.57 15.36
N LEU A 188 -9.44 -0.40 16.30
CA LEU A 188 -9.11 -1.39 17.34
C LEU A 188 -9.79 -1.04 18.65
N ASP A 189 -10.23 -2.05 19.39
CA ASP A 189 -10.75 -1.86 20.76
C ASP A 189 -9.63 -1.81 21.81
N ILE A 190 -8.73 -0.83 21.66
CA ILE A 190 -7.63 -0.56 22.59
C ILE A 190 -7.59 0.94 22.92
N GLU A 191 -7.37 1.30 24.17
CA GLU A 191 -7.22 2.72 24.55
C GLU A 191 -5.92 3.29 23.97
N GLU A 192 -6.02 4.40 23.24
CA GLU A 192 -4.87 5.11 22.67
C GLU A 192 -4.00 5.72 23.77
N GLU A 193 -2.76 5.26 23.85
CA GLU A 193 -1.74 5.78 24.75
C GLU A 193 -0.36 5.40 24.22
N TYR A 194 0.64 6.29 24.36
CA TYR A 194 2.00 6.02 23.87
C TYR A 194 2.61 4.77 24.54
N SER A 195 2.37 4.59 25.85
CA SER A 195 2.82 3.44 26.62
C SER A 195 2.19 2.10 26.14
N LYS A 196 1.11 2.17 25.36
CA LYS A 196 0.36 1.00 24.85
C LYS A 196 0.66 0.67 23.40
N LEU A 197 1.61 1.35 22.76
CA LEU A 197 2.00 1.08 21.37
C LEU A 197 2.33 -0.41 21.10
N PRO A 198 3.10 -1.13 21.94
CA PRO A 198 3.35 -2.56 21.72
C PRO A 198 2.05 -3.39 21.64
N TYR A 199 1.09 -3.11 22.51
CA TYR A 199 -0.21 -3.79 22.54
C TYR A 199 -1.07 -3.42 21.34
N LYS A 200 -1.05 -2.15 20.92
CA LYS A 200 -1.74 -1.68 19.71
C LYS A 200 -1.20 -2.38 18.47
N THR A 201 0.12 -2.52 18.36
CA THR A 201 0.77 -3.23 17.25
C THR A 201 0.40 -4.71 17.23
N LEU A 202 0.39 -5.39 18.38
CA LEU A 202 -0.08 -6.78 18.44
C LEU A 202 -1.55 -6.91 18.03
N ALA A 203 -2.42 -6.02 18.54
CA ALA A 203 -3.84 -5.99 18.18
C ALA A 203 -4.04 -5.71 16.69
N PHE A 204 -3.23 -4.84 16.10
CA PHE A 204 -3.17 -4.58 14.66
C PHE A 204 -2.87 -5.85 13.88
N PHE A 205 -1.78 -6.55 14.19
CA PHE A 205 -1.42 -7.78 13.47
C PHE A 205 -2.49 -8.85 13.59
N LYS A 206 -3.08 -9.02 14.79
CA LYS A 206 -4.20 -9.95 15.00
C LYS A 206 -5.43 -9.60 14.16
N ALA A 207 -5.82 -8.33 14.17
CA ALA A 207 -6.97 -7.84 13.39
C ALA A 207 -6.72 -7.95 11.87
N ALA A 208 -5.56 -7.52 11.41
CA ALA A 208 -5.20 -7.57 9.99
C ALA A 208 -5.15 -9.02 9.49
N TYR A 209 -4.57 -9.95 10.27
CA TYR A 209 -4.56 -11.37 9.92
C TYR A 209 -5.97 -11.96 9.86
N ALA A 210 -6.85 -11.61 10.79
CA ALA A 210 -8.23 -12.10 10.78
C ALA A 210 -9.05 -11.61 9.56
N LEU A 211 -8.72 -10.44 9.02
CA LEU A 211 -9.48 -9.79 7.95
C LEU A 211 -8.89 -10.03 6.55
N TYR A 212 -7.56 -10.08 6.43
CA TYR A 212 -6.85 -10.11 5.17
C TYR A 212 -5.99 -11.37 5.07
N ASP A 213 -6.00 -12.02 3.92
CA ASP A 213 -5.09 -13.09 3.52
C ASP A 213 -3.97 -12.44 2.71
N SER A 214 -2.81 -12.25 3.34
CA SER A 214 -1.72 -11.43 2.82
C SER A 214 -0.39 -12.14 2.99
N GLU A 215 0.54 -11.95 2.06
CA GLU A 215 1.91 -12.48 2.15
C GLU A 215 2.73 -11.70 3.17
N PHE A 216 2.50 -10.38 3.25
CA PHE A 216 3.11 -9.51 4.24
C PHE A 216 2.10 -8.60 4.94
N TYR A 217 2.37 -8.31 6.21
CA TYR A 217 1.69 -7.29 7.01
C TYR A 217 2.71 -6.23 7.39
N VAL A 218 2.45 -4.99 6.98
CA VAL A 218 3.36 -3.86 7.10
C VAL A 218 2.85 -2.92 8.16
N LYS A 219 3.70 -2.57 9.11
CA LYS A 219 3.47 -1.46 10.03
C LYS A 219 4.16 -0.23 9.48
N ALA A 220 3.44 0.87 9.37
CA ALA A 220 3.97 2.18 8.99
C ALA A 220 3.53 3.23 10.03
N ASP A 221 4.37 4.21 10.35
CA ASP A 221 3.95 5.38 11.13
C ASP A 221 3.31 6.47 10.25
N ASP A 222 2.45 7.31 10.84
CA ASP A 222 1.77 8.39 10.13
C ASP A 222 2.64 9.64 9.86
N ASP A 223 3.92 9.59 10.21
CA ASP A 223 4.90 10.65 10.01
C ASP A 223 6.08 10.22 9.12
N ILE A 224 5.86 9.30 8.18
CA ILE A 224 6.84 8.95 7.13
C ILE A 224 6.30 9.27 5.73
N TYR A 225 7.20 9.55 4.79
CA TYR A 225 6.85 9.53 3.37
C TYR A 225 7.09 8.13 2.82
N LEU A 226 6.05 7.47 2.33
CA LEU A 226 6.12 6.12 1.77
C LEU A 226 5.90 6.18 0.25
N ARG A 227 6.57 5.28 -0.48
CA ARG A 227 6.37 5.04 -1.91
C ARG A 227 5.75 3.66 -2.13
N PRO A 228 4.41 3.57 -2.24
CA PRO A 228 3.67 2.31 -2.34
C PRO A 228 4.12 1.40 -3.48
N ASP A 229 4.47 1.98 -4.63
CA ASP A 229 4.99 1.28 -5.81
C ASP A 229 6.30 0.52 -5.49
N ARG A 230 7.23 1.18 -4.80
CA ARG A 230 8.52 0.58 -4.43
C ARG A 230 8.38 -0.43 -3.31
N LEU A 231 7.49 -0.17 -2.36
CA LEU A 231 7.17 -1.14 -1.32
C LEU A 231 6.59 -2.42 -1.95
N SER A 232 5.66 -2.30 -2.90
CA SER A 232 5.08 -3.44 -3.61
C SER A 232 6.15 -4.32 -4.26
N LEU A 233 7.08 -3.71 -5.02
CA LEU A 233 8.18 -4.46 -5.64
C LEU A 233 9.08 -5.16 -4.62
N LEU A 234 9.39 -4.51 -3.49
CA LEU A 234 10.19 -5.14 -2.44
C LEU A 234 9.47 -6.35 -1.81
N LEU A 235 8.16 -6.25 -1.60
CA LEU A 235 7.38 -7.34 -1.02
C LEU A 235 7.22 -8.51 -2.00
N ALA A 236 7.08 -8.23 -3.29
CA ALA A 236 6.97 -9.24 -4.36
C ALA A 236 8.26 -10.02 -4.64
N LYS A 237 9.40 -9.62 -4.06
CA LYS A 237 10.68 -10.32 -4.23
C LYS A 237 10.61 -11.75 -3.66
N ASP A 238 11.04 -12.72 -4.46
CA ASP A 238 11.21 -14.10 -4.02
C ASP A 238 12.22 -14.20 -2.87
N ARG A 239 11.86 -14.99 -1.85
CA ARG A 239 12.67 -15.20 -0.66
C ARG A 239 12.81 -16.69 -0.37
N PRO A 240 14.01 -17.15 0.03
CA PRO A 240 14.21 -18.56 0.39
C PRO A 240 13.57 -18.92 1.74
N HIS A 241 13.30 -17.94 2.61
CA HIS A 241 12.71 -18.14 3.93
C HIS A 241 11.29 -17.58 3.97
N SER A 242 10.32 -18.41 4.35
CA SER A 242 8.92 -17.98 4.48
C SER A 242 8.73 -17.06 5.69
N GLN A 243 9.49 -17.27 6.78
CA GLN A 243 9.48 -16.43 7.98
C GLN A 243 10.48 -15.27 7.86
N THR A 244 10.00 -14.14 7.33
CA THR A 244 10.80 -12.93 7.13
C THR A 244 10.31 -11.77 7.99
N TYR A 245 11.26 -11.08 8.63
CA TYR A 245 11.15 -9.77 9.25
C TYR A 245 11.97 -8.78 8.44
N LEU A 246 11.30 -7.91 7.70
CA LEU A 246 11.89 -6.97 6.76
C LEU A 246 11.82 -5.55 7.33
N GLY A 247 12.92 -4.82 7.30
CA GLY A 247 12.97 -3.45 7.78
C GLY A 247 14.34 -2.82 7.60
N CYS A 248 14.49 -1.57 8.01
CA CYS A 248 15.80 -0.98 8.17
C CYS A 248 16.36 -1.38 9.55
N MET A 249 17.30 -2.31 9.57
CA MET A 249 17.80 -2.92 10.79
C MET A 249 18.81 -2.03 11.50
N LYS A 250 18.73 -2.00 12.83
CA LYS A 250 19.60 -1.22 13.72
C LYS A 250 19.98 -1.97 14.97
N LYS A 251 21.09 -1.51 15.55
CA LYS A 251 21.46 -1.67 16.96
C LYS A 251 21.61 -0.27 17.57
N GLY A 252 21.54 -0.18 18.88
CA GLY A 252 21.70 1.09 19.58
C GLY A 252 21.66 0.91 21.08
N PRO A 253 21.98 1.97 21.84
CA PRO A 253 22.06 1.90 23.29
C PRO A 253 20.68 1.63 23.90
N VAL A 254 20.65 0.85 24.98
CA VAL A 254 19.47 0.76 25.85
C VAL A 254 19.41 2.02 26.70
N PHE A 255 18.31 2.76 26.59
CA PHE A 255 18.13 4.01 27.32
C PHE A 255 17.71 3.72 28.76
N THR A 256 18.64 3.87 29.70
CA THR A 256 18.41 3.56 31.13
C THR A 256 18.12 4.80 31.99
N ASP A 257 18.18 6.01 31.42
CA ASP A 257 17.84 7.25 32.14
C ASP A 257 16.32 7.53 31.99
N PRO A 258 15.55 7.58 33.10
CA PRO A 258 14.11 7.88 33.09
C PRO A 258 13.72 9.22 32.46
N LYS A 259 14.68 10.15 32.27
CA LYS A 259 14.46 11.45 31.64
C LYS A 259 14.48 11.37 30.11
N LEU A 260 14.98 10.28 29.54
CA LEU A 260 15.03 10.09 28.09
C LEU A 260 13.69 9.60 27.56
N LYS A 261 13.28 10.11 26.39
CA LYS A 261 12.02 9.78 25.73
C LYS A 261 11.77 8.27 25.59
N TRP A 262 12.83 7.51 25.31
CA TRP A 262 12.76 6.08 25.02
C TRP A 262 13.30 5.22 26.17
N PHE A 263 13.24 5.74 27.41
CA PHE A 263 13.61 5.02 28.61
C PHE A 263 12.97 3.62 28.66
N GLU A 264 13.79 2.61 28.95
CA GLU A 264 13.35 1.23 29.12
C GLU A 264 13.42 0.83 30.61
N PRO A 265 12.27 0.76 31.30
CA PRO A 265 12.21 0.39 32.72
C PRO A 265 12.68 -1.05 32.97
N LEU A 266 12.58 -1.94 31.97
CA LEU A 266 13.09 -3.31 32.04
C LEU A 266 14.51 -3.44 31.47
N SER A 267 15.27 -2.34 31.43
CA SER A 267 16.65 -2.33 30.91
C SER A 267 17.58 -3.31 31.61
N PHE A 268 17.30 -3.68 32.87
CA PHE A 268 18.06 -4.70 33.60
C PHE A 268 17.92 -6.12 33.02
N LEU A 269 16.89 -6.39 32.20
CA LEU A 269 16.74 -7.63 31.43
C LEU A 269 17.51 -7.60 30.10
N LEU A 270 18.05 -6.44 29.73
CA LEU A 270 18.72 -6.18 28.47
C LEU A 270 20.21 -5.92 28.67
N GLY A 271 20.97 -5.97 27.58
CA GLY A 271 22.36 -5.55 27.57
C GLY A 271 22.51 -4.02 27.53
N LYS A 272 23.75 -3.54 27.37
CA LYS A 272 24.02 -2.12 27.13
C LYS A 272 23.49 -1.62 25.78
N GLU A 273 23.35 -2.54 24.82
CA GLU A 273 22.81 -2.29 23.51
C GLU A 273 21.62 -3.22 23.25
N TYR A 274 20.62 -2.72 22.52
CA TYR A 274 19.54 -3.55 21.99
C TYR A 274 20.10 -4.53 20.95
N PHE A 275 19.47 -5.69 20.86
CA PHE A 275 19.68 -6.64 19.78
C PHE A 275 19.33 -6.03 18.41
N LEU A 276 19.71 -6.71 17.32
CA LEU A 276 19.39 -6.25 15.97
C LEU A 276 17.86 -6.29 15.76
N HIS A 277 17.24 -5.17 15.41
CA HIS A 277 15.80 -5.05 15.14
C HIS A 277 15.54 -3.93 14.13
N ALA A 278 14.37 -3.90 13.50
CA ALA A 278 14.03 -2.82 12.57
C ALA A 278 13.72 -1.52 13.34
N TYR A 279 13.94 -0.37 12.69
CA TYR A 279 13.39 0.89 13.17
C TYR A 279 11.85 0.86 13.17
N GLY A 280 11.26 1.45 14.22
CA GLY A 280 9.82 1.56 14.38
C GLY A 280 9.03 2.13 13.19
N PRO A 281 9.48 3.19 12.48
CA PRO A 281 8.62 3.85 11.48
C PRO A 281 8.13 2.97 10.34
N LEU A 282 8.88 1.94 9.92
CA LEU A 282 8.46 1.04 8.85
C LEU A 282 9.12 -0.34 8.97
N TYR A 283 8.29 -1.37 9.03
CA TYR A 283 8.75 -2.77 8.88
C TYR A 283 7.61 -3.67 8.40
N ALA A 284 7.96 -4.83 7.86
CA ALA A 284 7.02 -5.84 7.36
C ALA A 284 7.29 -7.21 7.99
N LEU A 285 6.21 -7.90 8.34
CA LEU A 285 6.22 -9.28 8.82
C LEU A 285 5.52 -10.18 7.81
N SER A 286 6.19 -11.26 7.41
CA SER A 286 5.58 -12.30 6.58
C SER A 286 4.36 -12.94 7.24
N SER A 287 3.49 -13.55 6.43
CA SER A 287 2.26 -14.20 6.89
C SER A 287 2.50 -15.25 7.97
N ASP A 288 3.54 -16.08 7.81
CA ASP A 288 3.89 -17.14 8.77
C ASP A 288 4.31 -16.58 10.14
N VAL A 289 5.00 -15.44 10.14
CA VAL A 289 5.39 -14.74 11.36
C VAL A 289 4.15 -14.18 12.06
N VAL A 290 3.26 -13.53 11.32
CA VAL A 290 2.03 -12.98 11.89
C VAL A 290 1.09 -14.09 12.38
N ALA A 291 0.99 -15.20 11.65
CA ALA A 291 0.25 -16.39 12.09
C ALA A 291 0.79 -16.91 13.43
N SER A 292 2.11 -16.94 13.60
CA SER A 292 2.76 -17.31 14.86
C SER A 292 2.41 -16.33 15.97
N LEU A 293 2.46 -15.01 15.71
CA LEU A 293 2.05 -13.97 16.67
C LEU A 293 0.58 -14.09 17.10
N VAL A 294 -0.31 -14.44 16.16
CA VAL A 294 -1.74 -14.65 16.43
C VAL A 294 -1.95 -15.86 17.34
N ALA A 295 -1.19 -16.93 17.13
CA ALA A 295 -1.26 -18.16 17.92
C ALA A 295 -0.61 -18.05 19.31
N LEU A 296 0.12 -16.97 19.61
CA LEU A 296 0.73 -16.76 20.93
C LEU A 296 -0.34 -16.66 22.02
N ARG A 297 -0.16 -17.45 23.08
CA ARG A 297 -0.95 -17.28 24.31
C ARG A 297 -0.59 -15.95 24.95
N ASN A 298 -1.58 -15.35 25.61
CA ASN A 298 -1.39 -14.11 26.35
C ASN A 298 -0.23 -14.26 27.35
N ASN A 299 0.58 -13.21 27.47
CA ASN A 299 1.74 -13.16 28.36
C ASN A 299 2.87 -14.17 28.09
N SER A 300 2.88 -14.86 26.93
CA SER A 300 3.98 -15.77 26.58
C SER A 300 5.28 -15.05 26.28
N PHE A 301 5.19 -13.86 25.66
CA PHE A 301 6.35 -13.05 25.33
C PHE A 301 6.39 -11.75 26.13
N ARG A 302 7.62 -11.31 26.41
CA ARG A 302 7.87 -10.08 27.15
C ARG A 302 7.51 -8.86 26.29
N MET A 303 6.75 -7.94 26.87
CA MET A 303 6.56 -6.59 26.35
C MET A 303 7.64 -5.67 26.91
N PHE A 304 8.20 -4.81 26.06
CA PHE A 304 9.09 -3.70 26.43
C PHE A 304 8.36 -2.37 26.25
N SER A 305 8.91 -1.26 26.75
CA SER A 305 8.27 0.05 26.62
C SER A 305 8.27 0.57 25.19
N ASN A 306 9.31 0.23 24.42
CA ASN A 306 9.41 0.60 23.01
C ASN A 306 8.81 -0.52 22.14
N GLU A 307 7.94 -0.15 21.20
CA GLU A 307 7.23 -1.08 20.33
C GLU A 307 8.16 -1.84 19.37
N ASP A 308 9.12 -1.13 18.77
CA ASP A 308 10.08 -1.71 17.83
C ASP A 308 11.03 -2.70 18.52
N VAL A 309 11.45 -2.38 19.75
CA VAL A 309 12.20 -3.29 20.62
C VAL A 309 11.36 -4.52 20.96
N THR A 310 10.08 -4.34 21.30
CA THR A 310 9.19 -5.48 21.60
C THR A 310 9.08 -6.44 20.41
N ILE A 311 8.82 -5.91 19.22
CA ILE A 311 8.72 -6.72 18.00
C ILE A 311 10.05 -7.43 17.70
N GLY A 312 11.17 -6.70 17.75
CA GLY A 312 12.48 -7.29 17.50
C GLY A 312 12.83 -8.43 18.49
N ALA A 313 12.48 -8.29 19.77
CA ALA A 313 12.71 -9.34 20.75
C ALA A 313 11.95 -10.63 20.38
N TRP A 314 10.72 -10.48 19.90
CA TRP A 314 9.89 -11.62 19.49
C TRP A 314 10.40 -12.27 18.21
N MET A 315 10.92 -11.47 17.26
CA MET A 315 11.51 -12.00 16.04
C MET A 315 12.74 -12.87 16.35
N LEU A 316 13.54 -12.49 17.35
CA LEU A 316 14.64 -13.32 17.83
C LEU A 316 14.13 -14.59 18.52
N ALA A 317 13.13 -14.47 19.40
CA ALA A 317 12.57 -15.62 20.12
C ALA A 317 11.94 -16.66 19.18
N MET A 318 11.35 -16.21 18.06
CA MET A 318 10.72 -17.06 17.05
C MET A 318 11.67 -17.51 15.93
N ASN A 319 12.98 -17.20 16.03
CA ASN A 319 13.98 -17.56 15.03
C ASN A 319 13.64 -17.06 13.60
N VAL A 320 13.17 -15.81 13.50
CA VAL A 320 12.75 -15.20 12.22
C VAL A 320 13.95 -14.61 11.48
N ASN A 321 13.99 -14.79 10.15
CA ASN A 321 15.03 -14.22 9.31
C ASN A 321 14.92 -12.69 9.23
N HIS A 322 16.00 -11.97 9.56
CA HIS A 322 16.06 -10.52 9.49
C HIS A 322 16.60 -10.07 8.12
N GLU A 323 15.81 -9.32 7.37
CA GLU A 323 16.21 -8.71 6.10
C GLU A 323 16.41 -7.20 6.29
N ASP A 324 17.67 -6.75 6.24
CA ASP A 324 18.01 -5.32 6.28
C ASP A 324 17.84 -4.68 4.91
N ASN A 325 17.03 -3.63 4.82
CA ASN A 325 16.88 -2.82 3.63
C ASN A 325 16.89 -1.33 3.95
N ARG A 326 17.95 -0.65 3.51
CA ARG A 326 18.19 0.78 3.77
C ARG A 326 17.26 1.72 2.99
N ALA A 327 16.63 1.24 1.92
CA ALA A 327 15.64 2.04 1.18
C ALA A 327 14.38 2.33 2.02
N LEU A 328 14.15 1.60 3.12
CA LEU A 328 13.05 1.82 4.07
C LEU A 328 13.33 2.94 5.09
N CYS A 329 14.49 3.59 5.01
CA CYS A 329 14.98 4.51 6.03
C CYS A 329 15.86 5.64 5.52
N GLU A 330 15.63 6.12 4.30
CA GLU A 330 16.50 7.16 3.76
C GLU A 330 16.17 8.54 4.36
N PRO A 331 17.17 9.35 4.74
CA PRO A 331 16.94 10.71 5.22
C PRO A 331 16.59 11.68 4.09
N GLU A 332 16.91 11.30 2.86
CA GLU A 332 16.66 12.07 1.65
C GLU A 332 16.06 11.16 0.59
N CYS A 333 15.18 11.73 -0.21
CA CYS A 333 14.43 10.98 -1.19
C CYS A 333 15.20 10.82 -2.50
N LYS A 334 15.54 9.57 -2.81
CA LYS A 334 16.25 9.12 -4.00
C LYS A 334 15.33 8.26 -4.87
N PRO A 335 15.67 8.02 -6.15
CA PRO A 335 14.90 7.14 -7.02
C PRO A 335 14.67 5.73 -6.45
N THR A 336 15.60 5.22 -5.63
CA THR A 336 15.51 3.91 -4.98
C THR A 336 14.79 3.92 -3.62
N SER A 337 14.50 5.10 -3.04
CA SER A 337 13.88 5.18 -1.72
C SER A 337 12.51 4.51 -1.71
N ILE A 338 12.23 3.75 -0.67
CA ILE A 338 10.89 3.21 -0.38
C ILE A 338 10.22 4.07 0.69
N ALA A 339 10.97 4.50 1.70
CA ALA A 339 10.48 5.41 2.71
C ALA A 339 11.52 6.43 3.14
N VAL A 340 11.03 7.62 3.50
CA VAL A 340 11.83 8.76 3.93
C VAL A 340 11.37 9.26 5.30
N TRP A 341 12.32 9.42 6.22
CA TRP A 341 12.11 9.95 7.57
C TRP A 341 13.41 10.53 8.14
N ASP A 342 13.36 11.20 9.30
CA ASP A 342 14.48 12.00 9.84
C ASP A 342 15.07 11.47 11.17
N ILE A 343 14.92 10.18 11.51
CA ILE A 343 15.57 9.62 12.72
C ILE A 343 17.10 9.74 12.61
N PRO A 344 17.82 10.12 13.69
CA PRO A 344 17.34 10.35 15.06
C PRO A 344 16.93 11.79 15.38
N ARG A 345 16.93 12.70 14.40
CA ARG A 345 16.59 14.12 14.60
C ARG A 345 15.14 14.29 15.05
N CYS A 346 14.23 13.51 14.47
CA CYS A 346 12.82 13.45 14.82
C CYS A 346 12.40 11.97 14.98
N SER A 347 11.19 11.70 15.47
CA SER A 347 10.70 10.31 15.62
C SER A 347 10.20 9.68 14.31
N GLY A 348 9.92 10.51 13.32
CA GLY A 348 9.70 10.18 11.92
C GLY A 348 10.25 11.35 11.10
N LEU A 349 9.44 11.94 10.23
CA LEU A 349 9.73 13.23 9.61
C LEU A 349 9.64 14.38 10.61
N CYS A 350 10.52 15.37 10.47
CA CYS A 350 10.37 16.65 11.15
C CYS A 350 9.26 17.48 10.49
N ASN A 351 8.31 18.00 11.28
CA ASN A 351 7.13 18.72 10.78
C ASN A 351 6.37 17.94 9.69
N PRO A 352 5.89 16.72 10.00
CA PRO A 352 5.42 15.75 9.00
C PRO A 352 4.30 16.30 8.11
N GLU A 353 3.37 17.10 8.67
CA GLU A 353 2.26 17.66 7.91
C GLU A 353 2.71 18.50 6.70
N LYS A 354 3.81 19.26 6.87
CA LYS A 354 4.42 20.06 5.81
C LYS A 354 5.36 19.21 4.96
N ARG A 355 6.21 18.42 5.61
CA ARG A 355 7.29 17.70 4.94
C ARG A 355 6.78 16.62 3.98
N LEU A 356 5.66 15.98 4.29
CA LEU A 356 4.97 15.07 3.38
C LEU A 356 4.62 15.73 2.05
N LEU A 357 4.06 16.94 2.10
CA LEU A 357 3.66 17.70 0.91
C LEU A 357 4.88 18.12 0.07
N GLU A 358 5.94 18.60 0.74
CA GLU A 358 7.19 18.97 0.08
C GLU A 358 7.84 17.78 -0.64
N LEU A 359 7.97 16.63 0.04
CA LEU A 359 8.51 15.41 -0.55
C LEU A 359 7.66 14.94 -1.72
N HIS A 360 6.33 15.04 -1.63
CA HIS A 360 5.45 14.64 -2.72
C HIS A 360 5.60 15.49 -3.99
N GLN A 361 6.05 16.74 -3.86
CA GLN A 361 6.32 17.61 -5.01
C GLN A 361 7.68 17.34 -5.66
N MET A 362 8.58 16.63 -4.99
CA MET A 362 9.90 16.29 -5.53
C MET A 362 9.78 15.19 -6.58
N GLU A 363 10.35 15.45 -7.75
CA GLU A 363 10.36 14.50 -8.87
C GLU A 363 11.04 13.17 -8.50
N SER A 364 12.12 13.24 -7.71
CA SER A 364 12.84 12.05 -7.22
C SER A 364 11.96 11.13 -6.37
N CYS A 365 10.92 11.66 -5.71
CA CYS A 365 9.99 10.91 -4.88
C CYS A 365 8.76 10.41 -5.64
N SER A 366 8.01 11.33 -6.26
CA SER A 366 6.66 11.04 -6.73
C SER A 366 6.58 10.67 -8.20
N LYS A 367 7.64 10.93 -8.98
CA LYS A 367 7.65 10.76 -10.44
C LYS A 367 8.79 9.89 -10.96
N SER A 368 9.69 9.42 -10.09
CA SER A 368 10.82 8.60 -10.52
C SER A 368 10.36 7.22 -11.03
N PRO A 369 10.76 6.79 -12.24
CA PRO A 369 10.32 5.52 -12.85
C PRO A 369 10.64 4.32 -11.99
N THR A 370 9.72 3.36 -11.90
CA THR A 370 9.78 2.21 -10.97
C THR A 370 11.01 1.31 -11.14
N MET A 371 11.72 1.43 -12.26
CA MET A 371 13.03 0.82 -12.50
C MET A 371 13.97 1.86 -13.12
N GLU A 372 15.25 1.85 -12.74
CA GLU A 372 16.29 2.46 -13.57
C GLU A 372 16.33 1.64 -14.87
N SER A 373 16.40 2.31 -16.03
CA SER A 373 16.73 1.59 -17.26
C SER A 373 18.15 1.08 -17.08
N ASP A 374 18.33 -0.24 -17.19
CA ASP A 374 19.65 -0.84 -17.36
C ASP A 374 20.14 -0.46 -18.77
N ASP A 375 20.52 0.80 -18.96
CA ASP A 375 21.18 1.32 -20.17
C ASP A 375 22.71 1.27 -20.03
#